data_AF-A0A5M8QKH1-F1
#
_entry.id   AF-A0A5M8QKH1-F1
#
_cell.length_a   1.000
_cell.length_b   1.000
_cell.length_c   1.000
_cell.angle_alpha   90.00
_cell.angle_beta   90.00
_cell.angle_gamma   90.00
#
_symmetry.space_group_name_H-M   'P 1'
#
loop_
_entity.id
_entity.type
_entity.pdbx_description
1 polymer ?
#
loop_
_entity_poly.entity_id
_entity_poly.type
_entity_poly.pdbx_seq_one_letter_code
_entity_poly.pdbx_strand_id
1 'polypeptide(L)'
;MDFPGSGRLWFTYLLKPIKMPHLNWESLGGVITTNISSVSWSANRIDNFARGTDNALYHRWWNGSSWGGWESLGGFITSEPVAVSWGANRLDVFAKGTDNAVHHRWWNGSSWGGWESLGGIITSNISAVCWGPNRIDLFAKGTDNALYHKWWNGSAWGGWESLGGAFVGDPVAVSWGGNRLDIFVRGTDNAMHHRWWNGSSWGGWESLGGILTSNIAADCWGANRIDCFVRGTDNGLYHKWWNGSSWGGWESLGGVITSDPSVVSWSGNRLDVFAKGTDGAVWHRWWNGSSWGGWETLGGVITSEVSVTSWAPNRLDLFVRGTNNAMFHKWWNGSAWGPGVANQTLTVHIKILANPTNFTVDEMFTQMRNIFAVAGIEVVRGSTEILNVALPAIAPLNDIDTASCTRGNPSAEQIALSNNRNNAAANHVVVYMCRSVSSDSGSLNGCASFPTNRPMAVVASYASRYTLAHEVGHVLGLSHVNDNNRLMTSNGTYNITNPPPDLVASEVTTMLASNLSV
;
A
#
# COMPACT_ATOMS: atom_id res chain seq x y z
N MET A 1 2.37 29.13 33.88
CA MET A 1 1.92 28.38 35.07
C MET A 1 2.32 26.94 34.84
N ASP A 2 3.30 26.48 35.60
CA ASP A 2 3.78 25.11 35.54
C ASP A 2 2.69 24.14 35.98
N PHE A 3 2.46 23.09 35.20
CA PHE A 3 1.76 21.90 35.66
C PHE A 3 2.63 20.66 35.44
N PRO A 4 2.66 19.74 36.41
CA PRO A 4 3.68 18.70 36.54
C PRO A 4 3.35 17.46 35.71
N GLY A 5 4.39 16.68 35.44
CA GLY A 5 4.36 15.51 34.56
C GLY A 5 3.29 14.47 34.91
N SER A 6 2.52 14.08 33.89
CA SER A 6 1.82 12.81 33.83
C SER A 6 2.65 11.83 32.99
N GLY A 7 3.60 11.17 33.64
CA GLY A 7 4.21 9.95 33.10
C GLY A 7 3.27 8.76 33.28
N ARG A 8 3.22 7.92 32.23
CA ARG A 8 2.63 6.56 32.15
C ARG A 8 1.09 6.56 32.08
N LEU A 9 0.48 6.17 30.98
CA LEU A 9 0.49 4.81 30.42
C LEU A 9 0.50 4.81 28.88
N TRP A 10 1.67 4.66 28.27
CA TRP A 10 1.76 4.19 26.90
C TRP A 10 1.85 2.68 26.97
N PHE A 11 0.85 1.97 26.48
CA PHE A 11 1.01 0.55 26.21
C PHE A 11 2.08 0.39 25.14
N THR A 12 3.21 -0.22 25.49
CA THR A 12 4.05 -0.94 24.54
C THR A 12 3.31 -2.19 24.11
N TYR A 13 2.24 -2.03 23.32
CA TYR A 13 1.95 -3.06 22.33
C TYR A 13 2.98 -2.83 21.23
N LEU A 14 3.99 -3.69 21.19
CA LEU A 14 4.64 -4.06 19.93
C LEU A 14 3.53 -4.61 19.02
N LEU A 15 2.77 -3.72 18.38
CA LEU A 15 1.97 -4.05 17.22
C LEU A 15 2.99 -4.47 16.17
N LYS A 16 3.18 -5.79 16.06
CA LYS A 16 3.94 -6.36 14.95
C LYS A 16 3.26 -5.92 13.64
N PRO A 17 4.05 -5.61 12.60
CA PRO A 17 3.52 -5.21 11.30
C PRO A 17 2.61 -6.30 10.71
N ILE A 18 1.29 -6.16 10.82
CA ILE A 18 0.32 -7.00 10.10
C ILE A 18 0.28 -6.51 8.65
N LYS A 19 0.57 -7.41 7.70
CA LYS A 19 0.62 -7.14 6.25
C LYS A 19 -0.78 -7.07 5.64
N MET A 20 -1.04 -6.10 4.76
CA MET A 20 -2.25 -6.08 3.92
C MET A 20 -2.26 -7.27 2.95
N PRO A 21 -3.40 -7.91 2.68
CA PRO A 21 -3.46 -9.01 1.71
C PRO A 21 -3.25 -8.49 0.27
N HIS A 22 -2.59 -9.33 -0.53
CA HIS A 22 -2.17 -9.15 -1.94
C HIS A 22 -0.90 -8.31 -2.20
N LEU A 23 0.10 -8.98 -2.79
CA LEU A 23 1.39 -8.48 -3.33
C LEU A 23 2.20 -7.52 -2.44
N ASN A 24 2.43 -7.96 -1.20
CA ASN A 24 3.54 -7.58 -0.33
C ASN A 24 3.73 -6.06 -0.13
N TRP A 25 3.06 -5.52 0.89
CA TRP A 25 3.32 -4.21 1.47
C TRP A 25 4.04 -4.37 2.82
N GLU A 26 5.04 -3.52 3.10
CA GLU A 26 5.73 -3.44 4.39
C GLU A 26 4.87 -2.59 5.33
N SER A 27 4.42 -3.13 6.46
CA SER A 27 3.77 -2.25 7.44
C SER A 27 4.83 -1.47 8.22
N LEU A 28 4.64 -0.14 8.28
CA LEU A 28 5.43 0.78 9.08
C LEU A 28 4.76 1.08 10.44
N GLY A 29 3.67 0.38 10.76
CA GLY A 29 2.89 0.58 11.98
C GLY A 29 2.26 1.98 12.08
N GLY A 30 2.04 2.42 13.31
CA GLY A 30 1.33 3.67 13.60
C GLY A 30 -0.20 3.52 13.46
N VAL A 31 -0.93 4.56 13.86
CA VAL A 31 -2.37 4.71 13.61
C VAL A 31 -2.57 6.13 13.12
N ILE A 32 -2.74 6.27 11.81
CA ILE A 32 -2.81 7.58 11.12
C ILE A 32 -4.25 7.88 10.68
N THR A 33 -4.63 9.16 10.68
CA THR A 33 -6.01 9.64 10.45
C THR A 33 -6.17 10.59 9.26
N THR A 34 -5.09 10.83 8.50
CA THR A 34 -5.06 11.62 7.26
C THR A 34 -4.40 10.81 6.14
N ASN A 35 -4.42 11.33 4.91
CA ASN A 35 -3.43 10.93 3.91
C ASN A 35 -2.00 11.25 4.41
N ILE A 36 -1.02 10.66 3.73
CA ILE A 36 0.41 10.76 4.04
C ILE A 36 1.03 11.83 3.15
N SER A 37 1.82 12.74 3.72
CA SER A 37 2.76 13.55 2.95
C SER A 37 4.16 12.93 3.05
N SER A 38 4.68 12.49 1.91
CA SER A 38 6.03 11.94 1.79
C SER A 38 6.91 12.90 0.99
N VAL A 39 8.15 13.10 1.45
CA VAL A 39 9.10 14.02 0.82
C VAL A 39 10.52 13.47 0.95
N SER A 40 11.38 13.81 -0.01
CA SER A 40 12.80 13.55 0.03
C SER A 40 13.59 14.86 -0.11
N TRP A 41 14.70 14.97 0.63
CA TRP A 41 15.65 16.08 0.52
C TRP A 41 17.06 15.63 0.08
N SER A 42 17.28 14.32 -0.03
CA SER A 42 18.52 13.73 -0.57
C SER A 42 18.30 12.30 -1.03
N ALA A 43 19.24 11.80 -1.83
CA ALA A 43 19.29 10.38 -2.14
C ALA A 43 19.25 9.52 -0.86
N ASN A 44 18.49 8.44 -0.92
CA ASN A 44 18.31 7.44 0.13
C ASN A 44 17.73 8.01 1.44
N ARG A 45 16.93 9.07 1.33
CA ARG A 45 16.22 9.69 2.46
C ARG A 45 14.75 9.93 2.09
N ILE A 46 13.87 9.53 2.99
CA ILE A 46 12.42 9.78 2.90
C ILE A 46 11.94 10.23 4.28
N ASP A 47 11.05 11.21 4.31
CA ASP A 47 10.38 11.70 5.50
C ASP A 47 8.87 11.65 5.26
N ASN A 48 8.14 10.97 6.15
CA ASN A 48 6.69 10.79 6.07
C ASN A 48 5.99 11.50 7.21
N PHE A 49 4.92 12.22 6.89
CA PHE A 49 4.12 13.01 7.82
C PHE A 49 2.65 12.62 7.73
N ALA A 50 2.03 12.40 8.89
CA ALA A 50 0.61 12.09 8.97
C ALA A 50 0.05 12.49 10.34
N ARG A 51 -1.27 12.69 10.43
CA ARG A 51 -1.94 12.99 11.69
C ARG A 51 -2.18 11.73 12.51
N GLY A 52 -1.91 11.78 13.82
CA GLY A 52 -2.26 10.73 14.77
C GLY A 52 -3.74 10.74 15.18
N THR A 53 -4.13 9.88 16.12
CA THR A 53 -5.50 9.86 16.69
C THR A 53 -5.76 10.97 17.72
N ASP A 54 -4.70 11.57 18.24
CA ASP A 54 -4.71 12.73 19.14
C ASP A 54 -4.72 14.07 18.38
N ASN A 55 -4.81 14.02 17.04
CA ASN A 55 -4.70 15.15 16.12
C ASN A 55 -3.32 15.83 16.06
N ALA A 56 -2.28 15.27 16.69
CA ALA A 56 -0.92 15.76 16.53
C ALA A 56 -0.32 15.33 15.19
N LEU A 57 0.67 16.09 14.71
CA LEU A 57 1.48 15.69 13.57
C LEU A 57 2.49 14.63 14.03
N TYR A 58 2.57 13.52 13.31
CA TYR A 58 3.57 12.48 13.50
C TYR A 58 4.49 12.37 12.30
N HIS A 59 5.75 12.08 12.59
CA HIS A 59 6.82 11.94 11.61
C HIS A 59 7.48 10.56 11.72
N ARG A 60 7.80 9.97 10.56
CA ARG A 60 8.59 8.74 10.44
C ARG A 60 9.48 8.82 9.19
N TRP A 61 10.73 8.43 9.30
CA TRP A 61 11.71 8.62 8.22
C TRP A 61 12.51 7.37 7.90
N TRP A 62 13.03 7.29 6.67
CA TRP A 62 14.06 6.35 6.24
C TRP A 62 15.42 7.05 6.28
N ASN A 63 16.39 6.49 7.00
CA ASN A 63 17.74 7.10 7.14
C ASN A 63 18.79 6.55 6.16
N GLY A 64 18.37 5.75 5.18
CA GLY A 64 19.27 5.08 4.24
C GLY A 64 19.59 3.63 4.59
N SER A 65 19.27 3.20 5.81
CA SER A 65 19.51 1.84 6.30
C SER A 65 18.30 1.23 7.03
N SER A 66 17.49 2.06 7.67
CA SER A 66 16.36 1.64 8.50
C SER A 66 15.31 2.75 8.60
N TRP A 67 14.09 2.33 8.90
CA TRP A 67 13.02 3.22 9.33
C TRP A 67 13.25 3.68 10.77
N GLY A 68 13.19 4.98 11.01
CA GLY A 68 13.07 5.57 12.33
C GLY A 68 11.75 5.17 13.02
N GLY A 69 11.70 5.35 14.34
CA GLY A 69 10.45 5.24 15.08
C GLY A 69 9.48 6.37 14.71
N TRP A 70 8.20 6.20 15.07
CA TRP A 70 7.25 7.30 15.01
C TRP A 70 7.58 8.34 16.08
N GLU A 71 7.76 9.59 15.69
CA GLU A 71 7.92 10.72 16.61
C GLU A 71 6.73 11.68 16.49
N SER A 72 6.22 12.16 17.62
CA SER A 72 5.22 13.24 17.63
C SER A 72 5.93 14.58 17.49
N LEU A 73 5.48 15.38 16.53
CA LEU A 73 5.87 16.77 16.35
C LEU A 73 4.88 17.74 17.04
N GLY A 74 3.96 17.19 17.83
CA GLY A 74 2.92 17.92 18.55
C GLY A 74 1.97 18.69 17.63
N GLY A 75 1.38 19.75 18.17
CA GLY A 75 0.34 20.53 17.50
C GLY A 75 -1.04 19.85 17.53
N PHE A 76 -2.03 20.53 16.96
CA PHE A 76 -3.37 19.99 16.74
C PHE A 76 -3.81 20.40 15.33
N ILE A 77 -3.71 19.47 14.39
CA ILE A 77 -3.90 19.74 12.97
C ILE A 77 -5.26 19.23 12.48
N THR A 78 -5.96 20.05 11.69
CA THR A 78 -7.33 19.79 11.21
C THR A 78 -7.42 19.50 9.71
N SER A 79 -6.30 19.66 8.97
CA SER A 79 -6.16 19.23 7.56
C SER A 79 -5.15 18.10 7.43
N GLU A 80 -4.98 17.64 6.19
CA GLU A 80 -3.80 16.85 5.82
C GLU A 80 -2.54 17.70 5.94
N PRO A 81 -1.41 17.13 6.41
CA PRO A 81 -0.13 17.83 6.37
C PRO A 81 0.42 17.83 4.94
N VAL A 82 1.18 18.88 4.59
CA VAL A 82 1.99 18.92 3.37
C VAL A 82 3.43 19.27 3.74
N ALA A 83 4.37 18.45 3.29
CA ALA A 83 5.79 18.61 3.53
C ALA A 83 6.53 18.86 2.23
N VAL A 84 7.48 19.80 2.25
CA VAL A 84 8.35 20.12 1.12
C VAL A 84 9.80 20.26 1.58
N SER A 85 10.71 20.17 0.62
CA SER A 85 12.12 20.48 0.82
C SER A 85 12.60 21.39 -0.30
N TRP A 86 13.26 22.49 0.05
CA TRP A 86 13.96 23.36 -0.91
C TRP A 86 15.47 23.12 -0.92
N GLY A 87 15.98 22.18 -0.11
CA GLY A 87 17.42 21.93 0.00
C GLY A 87 17.76 20.76 0.90
N ALA A 88 19.00 20.28 0.79
CA ALA A 88 19.47 19.16 1.58
C ALA A 88 19.37 19.44 3.09
N ASN A 89 18.92 18.43 3.83
CA ASN A 89 18.75 18.45 5.29
C ASN A 89 17.80 19.55 5.78
N ARG A 90 16.81 19.90 4.94
CA ARG A 90 15.75 20.85 5.23
C ARG A 90 14.40 20.27 4.91
N LEU A 91 13.46 20.42 5.85
CA LEU A 91 12.05 20.08 5.68
C LEU A 91 11.20 21.21 6.23
N ASP A 92 10.10 21.50 5.55
CA ASP A 92 9.09 22.46 5.97
C ASP A 92 7.73 21.77 5.85
N VAL A 93 6.96 21.74 6.95
CA VAL A 93 5.66 21.06 7.04
C VAL A 93 4.58 22.06 7.39
N PHE A 94 3.49 22.00 6.64
CA PHE A 94 2.35 22.89 6.78
C PHE A 94 1.09 22.10 7.06
N ALA A 95 0.23 22.63 7.93
CA ALA A 95 -1.07 22.05 8.20
C ALA A 95 -2.03 23.12 8.71
N LYS A 96 -3.34 22.88 8.59
CA LYS A 96 -4.36 23.76 9.15
C LYS A 96 -4.51 23.53 10.65
N GLY A 97 -4.56 24.60 11.45
CA GLY A 97 -4.84 24.54 12.89
C GLY A 97 -6.33 24.48 13.21
N THR A 98 -6.70 24.47 14.50
CA THR A 98 -8.11 24.57 14.95
C THR A 98 -8.72 25.95 14.70
N ASP A 99 -7.88 26.96 14.51
CA ASP A 99 -8.22 28.33 14.14
C ASP A 99 -8.46 28.51 12.63
N ASN A 100 -8.38 27.43 11.85
CA ASN A 100 -8.40 27.41 10.39
C ASN A 100 -7.25 28.19 9.71
N ALA A 101 -6.23 28.61 10.46
CA ALA A 101 -5.03 29.21 9.90
C ALA A 101 -4.06 28.15 9.41
N VAL A 102 -3.15 28.53 8.51
CA VAL A 102 -2.00 27.70 8.16
C VAL A 102 -0.97 27.80 9.27
N HIS A 103 -0.51 26.67 9.76
CA HIS A 103 0.60 26.56 10.71
C HIS A 103 1.78 25.86 10.04
N HIS A 104 2.98 26.27 10.42
CA HIS A 104 4.24 25.82 9.85
C HIS A 104 5.16 25.29 10.94
N ARG A 105 5.86 24.19 10.63
CA ARG A 105 6.95 23.63 11.45
C ARG A 105 8.05 23.14 10.52
N TRP A 106 9.31 23.26 10.93
CA TRP A 106 10.43 22.94 10.06
C TRP A 106 11.55 22.15 10.75
N TRP A 107 12.31 21.40 9.97
CA TRP A 107 13.59 20.83 10.35
C TRP A 107 14.72 21.74 9.85
N ASN A 108 15.65 22.15 10.73
CA ASN A 108 16.76 23.03 10.37
C ASN A 108 18.09 22.30 10.12
N GLY A 109 18.06 20.96 10.05
CA GLY A 109 19.26 20.15 9.93
C GLY A 109 19.78 19.55 11.23
N SER A 110 19.28 20.05 12.38
CA SER A 110 19.67 19.60 13.72
C SER A 110 18.50 19.38 14.67
N SER A 111 17.42 20.14 14.51
CA SER A 111 16.24 20.12 15.36
C SER A 111 15.00 20.57 14.63
N TRP A 112 13.84 20.14 15.14
CA TRP A 112 12.54 20.67 14.73
C TRP A 112 12.29 22.02 15.41
N GLY A 113 11.94 23.04 14.62
CA GLY A 113 11.40 24.31 15.11
C GLY A 113 10.05 24.14 15.81
N GLY A 114 9.61 25.18 16.51
CA GLY A 114 8.26 25.25 17.06
C GLY A 114 7.20 25.42 15.96
N TRP A 115 5.93 25.18 16.30
CA TRP A 115 4.82 25.56 15.43
C TRP A 115 4.68 27.09 15.40
N GLU A 116 4.61 27.66 14.21
CA GLU A 116 4.27 29.07 14.00
C GLU A 116 3.01 29.21 13.14
N SER A 117 2.16 30.19 13.47
CA SER A 117 1.01 30.52 12.62
C SER A 117 1.47 31.41 11.47
N LEU A 118 1.11 31.00 10.25
CA LEU A 118 1.25 31.77 9.02
C LEU A 118 0.01 32.61 8.70
N GLY A 119 -0.99 32.57 9.59
CA GLY A 119 -2.27 33.26 9.46
C GLY A 119 -3.14 32.71 8.33
N GLY A 120 -4.10 33.53 7.90
CA GLY A 120 -5.13 33.14 6.93
C GLY A 120 -6.28 32.38 7.60
N ILE A 121 -7.38 32.20 6.86
CA ILE A 121 -8.49 31.31 7.21
C ILE A 121 -8.79 30.50 5.95
N ILE A 122 -8.39 29.22 5.95
CA ILE A 122 -8.41 28.39 4.75
C ILE A 122 -9.50 27.29 4.81
N THR A 123 -10.05 26.96 3.64
CA THR A 123 -11.17 26.02 3.46
C THR A 123 -10.83 24.84 2.56
N SER A 124 -9.58 24.70 2.13
CA SER A 124 -9.04 23.57 1.34
C SER A 124 -7.88 22.90 2.08
N ASN A 125 -7.35 21.82 1.50
CA ASN A 125 -5.98 21.40 1.76
C ASN A 125 -4.97 22.46 1.24
N ILE A 126 -3.73 22.37 1.74
CA ILE A 126 -2.65 23.29 1.37
C ILE A 126 -1.82 22.63 0.26
N SER A 127 -1.55 23.37 -0.81
CA SER A 127 -0.52 23.02 -1.78
C SER A 127 0.76 23.79 -1.47
N ALA A 128 1.89 23.11 -1.42
CA ALA A 128 3.20 23.70 -1.19
C ALA A 128 4.17 23.24 -2.27
N VAL A 129 4.98 24.15 -2.79
CA VAL A 129 5.95 23.85 -3.84
C VAL A 129 7.23 24.66 -3.65
N CYS A 130 8.36 24.06 -3.99
CA CYS A 130 9.67 24.70 -4.03
C CYS A 130 10.16 24.74 -5.48
N TRP A 131 10.64 25.89 -5.95
CA TRP A 131 11.29 26.00 -7.28
C TRP A 131 12.78 26.35 -7.20
N GLY A 132 13.31 26.54 -5.99
CA GLY A 132 14.72 26.82 -5.77
C GLY A 132 15.06 26.90 -4.28
N PRO A 133 16.36 27.02 -3.95
CA PRO A 133 16.81 27.15 -2.58
C PRO A 133 16.17 28.35 -1.88
N ASN A 134 15.83 28.19 -0.60
CA ASN A 134 15.24 29.23 0.24
C ASN A 134 13.90 29.78 -0.28
N ARG A 135 13.17 28.97 -1.06
CA ARG A 135 11.89 29.37 -1.62
C ARG A 135 10.84 28.29 -1.41
N ILE A 136 9.72 28.71 -0.83
CA ILE A 136 8.49 27.93 -0.70
C ILE A 136 7.33 28.82 -1.12
N ASP A 137 6.41 28.29 -1.90
CA ASP A 137 5.16 28.93 -2.28
C ASP A 137 4.00 28.06 -1.79
N LEU A 138 3.05 28.67 -1.07
CA LEU A 138 1.87 28.03 -0.48
C LEU A 138 0.62 28.54 -1.18
N PHE A 139 -0.30 27.63 -1.47
CA PHE A 139 -1.60 27.92 -2.06
C PHE A 139 -2.71 27.25 -1.27
N ALA A 140 -3.75 28.03 -0.97
CA ALA A 140 -4.93 27.52 -0.27
C ALA A 140 -6.15 28.37 -0.61
N LYS A 141 -7.33 27.76 -0.50
CA LYS A 141 -8.61 28.43 -0.74
C LYS A 141 -9.07 29.20 0.50
N GLY A 142 -9.49 30.45 0.34
CA GLY A 142 -10.07 31.28 1.39
C GLY A 142 -11.54 30.93 1.69
N THR A 143 -12.18 31.67 2.61
CA THR A 143 -13.60 31.52 2.94
C THR A 143 -14.54 32.01 1.83
N ASP A 144 -14.03 32.83 0.92
CA ASP A 144 -14.69 33.34 -0.29
C ASP A 144 -14.57 32.39 -1.49
N ASN A 145 -13.97 31.20 -1.28
CA ASN A 145 -13.61 30.24 -2.32
C ASN A 145 -12.58 30.73 -3.35
N ALA A 146 -11.95 31.88 -3.16
CA ALA A 146 -10.84 32.33 -3.99
C ALA A 146 -9.54 31.63 -3.60
N LEU A 147 -8.61 31.52 -4.55
CA LEU A 147 -7.28 31.00 -4.26
C LEU A 147 -6.40 32.11 -3.66
N TYR A 148 -5.66 31.79 -2.61
CA TYR A 148 -4.68 32.67 -1.98
C TYR A 148 -3.28 32.07 -2.06
N HIS A 149 -2.29 32.96 -2.13
CA HIS A 149 -0.88 32.64 -2.21
C HIS A 149 -0.10 33.29 -1.05
N LYS A 150 0.86 32.56 -0.49
CA LYS A 150 1.83 33.05 0.50
C LYS A 150 3.17 32.40 0.22
N TRP A 151 4.27 33.10 0.46
CA TRP A 151 5.60 32.59 0.11
C TRP A 151 6.66 32.87 1.16
N TRP A 152 7.68 32.02 1.19
CA TRP A 152 8.95 32.26 1.88
C TRP A 152 9.98 32.78 0.86
N ASN A 153 10.72 33.84 1.19
CA ASN A 153 11.72 34.43 0.29
C ASN A 153 13.18 34.22 0.74
N GLY A 154 13.41 33.36 1.73
CA GLY A 154 14.74 33.14 2.34
C GLY A 154 15.03 33.97 3.57
N SER A 155 14.20 34.97 3.87
CA SER A 155 14.35 35.84 5.04
C SER A 155 13.06 36.02 5.83
N ALA A 156 11.92 36.08 5.15
CA ALA A 156 10.61 36.27 5.74
C ALA A 156 9.51 35.63 4.90
N TRP A 157 8.39 35.36 5.56
CA TRP A 157 7.13 35.03 4.90
C TRP A 157 6.45 36.31 4.37
N GLY A 158 6.02 36.29 3.10
CA GLY A 158 5.14 37.31 2.55
C GLY A 158 3.74 37.30 3.18
N GLY A 159 2.93 38.32 2.89
CA GLY A 159 1.51 38.31 3.24
C GLY A 159 0.71 37.31 2.40
N TRP A 160 -0.49 36.95 2.85
CA TRP A 160 -1.44 36.25 1.97
C TRP A 160 -1.96 37.23 0.91
N GLU A 161 -1.81 36.87 -0.37
CA GLU A 161 -2.36 37.62 -1.49
C GLU A 161 -3.46 36.81 -2.19
N SER A 162 -4.56 37.46 -2.58
CA SER A 162 -5.61 36.80 -3.34
C SER A 162 -5.19 36.68 -4.80
N LEU A 163 -5.28 35.47 -5.33
CA LEU A 163 -5.23 35.18 -6.76
C LEU A 163 -6.65 35.10 -7.36
N GLY A 164 -7.69 35.48 -6.61
CA GLY A 164 -9.07 35.49 -7.10
C GLY A 164 -9.59 34.12 -7.54
N GLY A 165 -10.61 34.14 -8.40
CA GLY A 165 -11.36 32.95 -8.81
C GLY A 165 -12.38 32.49 -7.76
N ALA A 166 -13.11 31.42 -8.08
CA ALA A 166 -14.05 30.76 -7.17
C ALA A 166 -14.02 29.26 -7.46
N PHE A 167 -13.48 28.49 -6.52
CA PHE A 167 -13.10 27.09 -6.76
C PHE A 167 -13.73 26.13 -5.75
N VAL A 168 -13.85 24.86 -6.16
CA VAL A 168 -14.45 23.79 -5.34
C VAL A 168 -13.47 22.66 -5.01
N GLY A 169 -12.41 22.49 -5.80
CA GLY A 169 -11.34 21.53 -5.50
C GLY A 169 -10.21 22.13 -4.66
N ASP A 170 -9.34 21.24 -4.18
CA ASP A 170 -8.06 21.64 -3.60
C ASP A 170 -7.10 22.11 -4.71
N PRO A 171 -6.25 23.11 -4.45
CA PRO A 171 -5.23 23.53 -5.40
C PRO A 171 -4.08 22.50 -5.46
N VAL A 172 -3.44 22.39 -6.62
CA VAL A 172 -2.13 21.74 -6.77
C VAL A 172 -1.19 22.69 -7.51
N ALA A 173 0.05 22.80 -7.03
CA ALA A 173 1.04 23.70 -7.61
C ALA A 173 2.31 22.92 -7.93
N VAL A 174 2.86 23.15 -9.11
CA VAL A 174 4.09 22.50 -9.59
C VAL A 174 5.06 23.54 -10.14
N SER A 175 6.32 23.15 -10.26
CA SER A 175 7.35 23.95 -10.90
C SER A 175 8.22 23.06 -11.79
N TRP A 176 8.36 23.45 -13.05
CA TRP A 176 9.30 22.80 -13.98
C TRP A 176 10.64 23.53 -14.07
N GLY A 177 10.84 24.62 -13.31
CA GLY A 177 12.06 25.41 -13.36
C GLY A 177 12.08 26.59 -12.39
N GLY A 178 13.27 27.14 -12.16
CA GLY A 178 13.44 28.29 -11.27
C GLY A 178 12.57 29.49 -11.67
N ASN A 179 11.93 30.11 -10.66
CA ASN A 179 11.05 31.27 -10.82
C ASN A 179 9.83 31.02 -11.72
N ARG A 180 9.38 29.76 -11.79
CA ARG A 180 8.16 29.35 -12.48
C ARG A 180 7.26 28.58 -11.52
N LEU A 181 5.96 28.92 -11.56
CA LEU A 181 4.91 28.19 -10.87
C LEU A 181 3.73 28.01 -11.80
N ASP A 182 3.09 26.86 -11.73
CA ASP A 182 1.85 26.54 -12.43
C ASP A 182 0.87 25.94 -11.40
N ILE A 183 -0.32 26.50 -11.29
CA ILE A 183 -1.34 26.12 -10.32
C ILE A 183 -2.58 25.63 -11.05
N PHE A 184 -3.07 24.47 -10.63
CA PHE A 184 -4.29 23.87 -11.13
C PHE A 184 -5.30 23.73 -10.01
N VAL A 185 -6.56 23.96 -10.32
CA VAL A 185 -7.66 23.84 -9.36
C VAL A 185 -8.97 23.54 -10.08
N ARG A 186 -9.85 22.75 -9.45
CA ARG A 186 -11.17 22.44 -10.00
C ARG A 186 -12.14 23.59 -9.75
N GLY A 187 -12.72 24.12 -10.82
CA GLY A 187 -13.73 25.19 -10.82
C GLY A 187 -15.13 24.71 -10.44
N THR A 188 -16.04 25.65 -10.19
CA THR A 188 -17.47 25.37 -9.93
C THR A 188 -18.18 24.72 -11.11
N ASP A 189 -17.62 24.85 -12.31
CA ASP A 189 -18.01 24.16 -13.55
C ASP A 189 -17.46 22.73 -13.66
N ASN A 190 -16.72 22.28 -12.63
CA ASN A 190 -15.94 21.05 -12.61
C ASN A 190 -14.83 20.97 -13.69
N ALA A 191 -14.47 22.08 -14.35
CA ALA A 191 -13.33 22.12 -15.25
C ALA A 191 -12.02 22.29 -14.47
N MET A 192 -10.90 21.91 -15.10
CA MET A 192 -9.58 22.26 -14.60
C MET A 192 -9.28 23.72 -14.96
N HIS A 193 -9.02 24.56 -13.97
CA HIS A 193 -8.57 25.94 -14.15
C HIS A 193 -7.08 26.04 -13.84
N HIS A 194 -6.38 26.85 -14.62
CA HIS A 194 -4.94 27.02 -14.56
C HIS A 194 -4.55 28.49 -14.41
N ARG A 195 -3.53 28.75 -13.61
CA ARG A 195 -2.87 30.05 -13.47
C ARG A 195 -1.39 29.85 -13.22
N TRP A 196 -0.55 30.75 -13.70
CA TRP A 196 0.89 30.60 -13.60
C TRP A 196 1.62 31.88 -13.18
N TRP A 197 2.80 31.72 -12.60
CA TRP A 197 3.79 32.78 -12.39
C TRP A 197 4.86 32.70 -13.49
N ASN A 198 5.11 33.79 -14.20
CA ASN A 198 6.11 33.82 -15.28
C ASN A 198 7.48 34.37 -14.87
N GLY A 199 7.70 34.57 -13.57
CA GLY A 199 8.93 35.16 -13.05
C GLY A 199 8.85 36.66 -12.76
N SER A 200 7.79 37.33 -13.23
CA SER A 200 7.55 38.77 -13.00
C SER A 200 6.12 39.10 -12.63
N SER A 201 5.15 38.29 -13.07
CA SER A 201 3.72 38.52 -12.84
C SER A 201 2.94 37.21 -12.89
N TRP A 202 1.77 37.23 -12.24
CA TRP A 202 0.77 36.20 -12.36
C TRP A 202 0.01 36.35 -13.68
N GLY A 203 -0.11 35.27 -14.46
CA GLY A 203 -1.06 35.16 -15.57
C GLY A 203 -2.51 35.26 -15.10
N GLY A 204 -3.44 35.39 -16.04
CA GLY A 204 -4.88 35.27 -15.76
C GLY A 204 -5.29 33.81 -15.53
N TRP A 205 -6.47 33.61 -14.94
CA TRP A 205 -7.08 32.28 -14.90
C TRP A 205 -7.55 31.86 -16.29
N GLU A 206 -7.21 30.65 -16.70
CA GLU A 206 -7.71 30.01 -17.91
C GLU A 206 -8.38 28.67 -17.60
N SER A 207 -9.47 28.35 -18.30
CA SER A 207 -10.07 27.02 -18.23
C SER A 207 -9.39 26.10 -19.23
N LEU A 208 -8.93 24.95 -18.73
CA LEU A 208 -8.36 23.85 -19.48
C LEU A 208 -9.41 22.78 -19.84
N GLY A 209 -10.68 23.06 -19.53
CA GLY A 209 -11.83 22.20 -19.82
C GLY A 209 -11.87 20.93 -18.97
N GLY A 210 -12.57 19.92 -19.48
CA GLY A 210 -12.83 18.65 -18.77
C GLY A 210 -14.00 18.76 -17.79
N ILE A 211 -14.44 17.61 -17.27
CA ILE A 211 -15.42 17.51 -16.18
C ILE A 211 -14.84 16.54 -15.14
N LEU A 212 -14.22 17.12 -14.12
CA LEU A 212 -13.42 16.43 -13.11
C LEU A 212 -14.29 15.96 -11.95
N THR A 213 -14.05 14.75 -11.46
CA THR A 213 -14.69 14.17 -10.26
C THR A 213 -13.69 13.86 -9.14
N SER A 214 -12.45 14.31 -9.27
CA SER A 214 -11.36 14.24 -8.27
C SER A 214 -10.70 15.60 -8.10
N ASN A 215 -9.77 15.72 -7.14
CA ASN A 215 -8.73 16.75 -7.25
C ASN A 215 -7.74 16.41 -8.38
N ILE A 216 -6.83 17.35 -8.68
CA ILE A 216 -5.83 17.23 -9.74
C ILE A 216 -4.52 16.73 -9.13
N ALA A 217 -3.89 15.75 -9.79
CA ALA A 217 -2.50 15.40 -9.54
C ALA A 217 -1.65 15.93 -10.70
N ALA A 218 -0.54 16.61 -10.40
CA ALA A 218 0.33 17.18 -11.43
C ALA A 218 1.80 16.99 -11.07
N ASP A 219 2.64 16.76 -12.08
CA ASP A 219 4.09 16.72 -11.91
C ASP A 219 4.83 17.18 -13.19
N CYS A 220 6.12 17.46 -13.04
CA CYS A 220 7.02 17.95 -14.07
C CYS A 220 8.24 17.03 -14.17
N TRP A 221 8.38 16.28 -15.27
CA TRP A 221 9.57 15.46 -15.50
C TRP A 221 10.72 16.21 -16.20
N GLY A 222 10.50 17.46 -16.61
CA GLY A 222 11.51 18.27 -17.28
C GLY A 222 11.06 19.71 -17.50
N ALA A 223 12.01 20.55 -17.93
CA ALA A 223 11.72 21.95 -18.25
C ALA A 223 10.64 22.06 -19.33
N ASN A 224 9.75 23.04 -19.18
CA ASN A 224 8.63 23.29 -20.09
C ASN A 224 7.67 22.11 -20.24
N ARG A 225 7.58 21.25 -19.23
CA ARG A 225 6.69 20.09 -19.24
C ARG A 225 5.95 19.94 -17.92
N ILE A 226 4.63 19.83 -18.05
CA ILE A 226 3.69 19.59 -16.97
C ILE A 226 2.73 18.51 -17.45
N ASP A 227 2.42 17.56 -16.59
CA ASP A 227 1.44 16.50 -16.86
C ASP A 227 0.42 16.48 -15.71
N CYS A 228 -0.86 16.58 -16.05
CA CYS A 228 -1.98 16.67 -15.11
C CYS A 228 -2.90 15.46 -15.26
N PHE A 229 -3.28 14.84 -14.15
CA PHE A 229 -4.08 13.64 -14.07
C PHE A 229 -5.31 13.86 -13.20
N VAL A 230 -6.46 13.41 -13.69
CA VAL A 230 -7.77 13.59 -13.04
C VAL A 230 -8.66 12.39 -13.26
N ARG A 231 -9.67 12.22 -12.42
CA ARG A 231 -10.76 11.27 -12.63
C ARG A 231 -11.91 11.93 -13.40
N GLY A 232 -12.38 11.27 -14.46
CA GLY A 232 -13.54 11.70 -15.26
C GLY A 232 -14.88 11.29 -14.65
N THR A 233 -15.98 11.58 -15.36
CA THR A 233 -17.35 11.22 -14.94
C THR A 233 -17.66 9.72 -15.07
N ASP A 234 -16.89 9.01 -15.89
CA ASP A 234 -16.90 7.56 -16.05
C ASP A 234 -15.99 6.82 -15.03
N ASN A 235 -15.40 7.56 -14.09
CA ASN A 235 -14.37 7.11 -13.14
C ASN A 235 -13.04 6.67 -13.80
N GLY A 236 -12.84 6.93 -15.10
CA GLY A 236 -11.58 6.71 -15.79
C GLY A 236 -10.52 7.75 -15.42
N LEU A 237 -9.24 7.38 -15.57
CA LEU A 237 -8.13 8.33 -15.45
C LEU A 237 -8.00 9.11 -16.76
N TYR A 238 -7.93 10.43 -16.68
CA TYR A 238 -7.70 11.33 -17.80
C TYR A 238 -6.42 12.12 -17.59
N HIS A 239 -5.74 12.39 -18.70
CA HIS A 239 -4.47 13.11 -18.73
C HIS A 239 -4.55 14.33 -19.66
N LYS A 240 -3.88 15.40 -19.26
CA LYS A 240 -3.66 16.61 -20.06
C LYS A 240 -2.26 17.14 -19.76
N TRP A 241 -1.55 17.62 -20.78
CA TRP A 241 -0.15 18.02 -20.62
C TRP A 241 0.18 19.34 -21.31
N TRP A 242 1.21 20.02 -20.80
CA TRP A 242 1.87 21.15 -21.46
C TRP A 242 3.11 20.66 -22.18
N ASN A 243 3.31 21.02 -23.45
CA ASN A 243 4.46 20.58 -24.24
C ASN A 243 5.53 21.66 -24.48
N GLY A 244 5.46 22.78 -23.76
CA GLY A 244 6.35 23.93 -23.93
C GLY A 244 5.79 25.03 -24.83
N SER A 245 4.78 24.71 -25.65
CA SER A 245 4.15 25.67 -26.56
C SER A 245 2.63 25.71 -26.45
N SER A 246 2.01 24.59 -26.05
CA SER A 246 0.55 24.44 -26.02
C SER A 246 0.12 23.33 -25.05
N TRP A 247 -1.12 23.42 -24.60
CA TRP A 247 -1.79 22.35 -23.89
C TRP A 247 -2.27 21.27 -24.88
N GLY A 248 -1.96 20.01 -24.61
CA GLY A 248 -2.54 18.86 -25.31
C GLY A 248 -4.05 18.75 -25.06
N GLY A 249 -4.74 17.98 -25.91
CA GLY A 249 -6.14 17.60 -25.67
C GLY A 249 -6.27 16.71 -24.43
N TRP A 250 -7.49 16.54 -23.93
CA TRP A 250 -7.76 15.52 -22.90
C TRP A 250 -7.64 14.12 -23.52
N GLU A 251 -6.82 13.26 -22.92
CA GLU A 251 -6.70 11.86 -23.30
C GLU A 251 -7.18 10.95 -22.17
N SER A 252 -7.97 9.92 -22.50
CA SER A 252 -8.36 8.89 -21.55
C SER A 252 -7.26 7.84 -21.44
N LEU A 253 -6.87 7.51 -20.22
CA LEU A 253 -5.96 6.41 -19.89
C LEU A 253 -6.71 5.17 -19.40
N GLY A 254 -8.06 5.18 -19.50
CA GLY A 254 -8.94 4.10 -19.08
C GLY A 254 -8.87 3.80 -17.58
N GLY A 255 -9.21 2.56 -17.22
CA GLY A 255 -9.31 2.13 -15.82
C GLY A 255 -10.58 2.62 -15.13
N VAL A 256 -10.77 2.22 -13.87
CA VAL A 256 -11.83 2.70 -12.98
C VAL A 256 -11.19 2.96 -11.61
N ILE A 257 -11.00 4.22 -11.28
CA ILE A 257 -10.31 4.64 -10.05
C ILE A 257 -11.30 5.22 -9.03
N THR A 258 -11.04 4.98 -7.75
CA THR A 258 -11.92 5.32 -6.62
C THR A 258 -11.26 6.23 -5.57
N SER A 259 -10.08 6.75 -5.88
CA SER A 259 -9.39 7.82 -5.15
C SER A 259 -8.98 8.93 -6.12
N ASP A 260 -8.53 10.05 -5.57
CA ASP A 260 -7.73 11.00 -6.35
C ASP A 260 -6.46 10.28 -6.88
N PRO A 261 -6.01 10.61 -8.10
CA PRO A 261 -4.76 10.08 -8.63
C PRO A 261 -3.56 10.69 -7.89
N SER A 262 -2.41 10.04 -8.00
CA SER A 262 -1.12 10.52 -7.51
C SER A 262 -0.07 10.27 -8.58
N VAL A 263 0.83 11.23 -8.82
CA VAL A 263 1.82 11.14 -9.89
C VAL A 263 3.20 11.55 -9.40
N VAL A 264 4.23 10.89 -9.92
CA VAL A 264 5.62 11.23 -9.67
C VAL A 264 6.49 10.96 -10.90
N SER A 265 7.54 11.75 -11.05
CA SER A 265 8.66 11.54 -11.95
C SER A 265 9.93 11.26 -11.16
N TRP A 266 10.70 10.30 -11.64
CA TRP A 266 12.04 10.00 -11.12
C TRP A 266 13.16 10.24 -12.15
N SER A 267 12.80 10.56 -13.39
CA SER A 267 13.74 10.96 -14.45
C SER A 267 13.03 11.70 -15.59
N GLY A 268 13.83 12.35 -16.43
CA GLY A 268 13.34 12.91 -17.69
C GLY A 268 12.53 11.90 -18.50
N ASN A 269 11.40 12.36 -19.04
CA ASN A 269 10.49 11.59 -19.89
C ASN A 269 9.90 10.33 -19.22
N ARG A 270 9.72 10.37 -17.90
CA ARG A 270 9.13 9.29 -17.10
C ARG A 270 8.13 9.83 -16.11
N LEU A 271 6.95 9.20 -16.07
CA LEU A 271 5.90 9.42 -15.09
C LEU A 271 5.34 8.08 -14.62
N ASP A 272 4.99 8.02 -13.35
CA ASP A 272 4.32 6.89 -12.72
C ASP A 272 3.09 7.42 -11.99
N VAL A 273 1.91 6.89 -12.33
CA VAL A 273 0.61 7.31 -11.81
C VAL A 273 -0.01 6.18 -11.01
N PHE A 274 -0.48 6.52 -9.81
CA PHE A 274 -1.08 5.59 -8.87
C PHE A 274 -2.48 6.04 -8.50
N ALA A 275 -3.38 5.08 -8.28
CA ALA A 275 -4.71 5.33 -7.77
C ALA A 275 -5.28 4.08 -7.10
N LYS A 276 -6.33 4.26 -6.29
CA LYS A 276 -7.09 3.14 -5.73
C LYS A 276 -8.08 2.59 -6.76
N GLY A 277 -8.12 1.27 -6.93
CA GLY A 277 -9.10 0.59 -7.79
C GLY A 277 -10.46 0.37 -7.10
N THR A 278 -11.41 -0.26 -7.80
CA THR A 278 -12.71 -0.65 -7.23
C THR A 278 -12.61 -1.80 -6.23
N ASP A 279 -11.53 -2.57 -6.29
CA ASP A 279 -11.14 -3.64 -5.37
C ASP A 279 -10.44 -3.12 -4.09
N GLY A 280 -10.21 -1.81 -4.00
CA GLY A 280 -9.47 -1.19 -2.90
C GLY A 280 -7.95 -1.33 -3.01
N ALA A 281 -7.42 -1.97 -4.06
CA ALA A 281 -5.99 -2.13 -4.28
C ALA A 281 -5.35 -0.86 -4.87
N VAL A 282 -4.03 -0.77 -4.74
CA VAL A 282 -3.24 0.24 -5.47
C VAL A 282 -3.05 -0.23 -6.90
N TRP A 283 -3.42 0.61 -7.86
CA TRP A 283 -3.20 0.41 -9.27
C TRP A 283 -2.18 1.40 -9.79
N HIS A 284 -1.33 0.95 -10.70
CA HIS A 284 -0.22 1.67 -11.27
C HIS A 284 -0.29 1.69 -12.80
N ARG A 285 0.03 2.84 -13.39
CA ARG A 285 0.22 3.02 -14.82
C ARG A 285 1.37 4.01 -15.05
N TRP A 286 2.18 3.83 -16.08
CA TRP A 286 3.36 4.65 -16.30
C TRP A 286 3.54 5.10 -17.74
N TRP A 287 4.25 6.21 -17.93
CA TRP A 287 4.77 6.66 -19.22
C TRP A 287 6.23 6.23 -19.36
N ASN A 288 6.58 5.47 -20.40
CA ASN A 288 7.96 4.98 -20.59
C ASN A 288 8.83 5.86 -21.49
N GLY A 289 8.32 7.03 -21.90
CA GLY A 289 9.00 7.92 -22.84
C GLY A 289 8.52 7.81 -24.29
N SER A 290 7.72 6.79 -24.61
CA SER A 290 7.15 6.57 -25.95
C SER A 290 5.67 6.18 -25.92
N SER A 291 5.24 5.48 -24.88
CA SER A 291 3.85 5.06 -24.69
C SER A 291 3.48 4.92 -23.21
N TRP A 292 2.17 4.95 -22.96
CA TRP A 292 1.60 4.55 -21.68
C TRP A 292 1.60 3.02 -21.56
N GLY A 293 2.10 2.51 -20.43
CA GLY A 293 1.94 1.12 -20.02
C GLY A 293 0.48 0.76 -19.75
N GLY A 294 0.21 -0.54 -19.63
CA GLY A 294 -1.08 -1.03 -19.13
C GLY A 294 -1.27 -0.75 -17.64
N TRP A 295 -2.51 -0.88 -17.16
CA TRP A 295 -2.77 -0.88 -15.72
C TRP A 295 -2.26 -2.17 -15.09
N GLU A 296 -1.47 -2.05 -14.02
CA GLU A 296 -1.04 -3.16 -13.19
C GLU A 296 -1.49 -2.96 -11.73
N THR A 297 -1.86 -4.03 -11.05
CA THR A 297 -2.19 -3.97 -9.62
C THR A 297 -0.94 -4.19 -8.79
N LEU A 298 -0.76 -3.35 -7.77
CA LEU A 298 0.26 -3.47 -6.74
C LEU A 298 -0.30 -4.11 -5.45
N GLY A 299 -1.54 -4.60 -5.50
CA GLY A 299 -2.23 -5.23 -4.38
C GLY A 299 -2.56 -4.27 -3.23
N GLY A 300 -2.78 -4.84 -2.04
CA GLY A 300 -3.25 -4.13 -0.85
C GLY A 300 -4.76 -3.89 -0.84
N VAL A 301 -5.27 -3.42 0.31
CA VAL A 301 -6.62 -2.87 0.47
C VAL A 301 -6.51 -1.58 1.28
N ILE A 302 -6.43 -0.46 0.59
CA ILE A 302 -6.07 0.83 1.19
C ILE A 302 -7.30 1.65 1.55
N THR A 303 -7.16 2.48 2.58
CA THR A 303 -8.21 3.39 3.06
C THR A 303 -7.86 4.87 2.89
N SER A 304 -6.65 5.19 2.39
CA SER A 304 -6.20 6.53 1.99
C SER A 304 -6.04 6.66 0.47
N GLU A 305 -5.64 7.84 0.02
CA GLU A 305 -4.94 8.04 -1.25
C GLU A 305 -3.53 7.43 -1.23
N VAL A 306 -2.89 7.37 -2.40
CA VAL A 306 -1.50 6.92 -2.53
C VAL A 306 -0.57 8.11 -2.43
N SER A 307 0.27 8.15 -1.40
CA SER A 307 1.41 9.06 -1.34
C SER A 307 2.58 8.41 -2.05
N VAL A 308 3.29 9.13 -2.91
CA VAL A 308 4.47 8.60 -3.59
C VAL A 308 5.57 9.67 -3.65
N THR A 309 6.81 9.25 -3.44
CA THR A 309 7.99 10.10 -3.61
C THR A 309 9.08 9.35 -4.37
N SER A 310 9.99 10.09 -4.99
CA SER A 310 11.25 9.59 -5.52
C SER A 310 12.41 10.32 -4.88
N TRP A 311 13.51 9.61 -4.62
CA TRP A 311 14.76 10.18 -4.12
C TRP A 311 15.96 9.92 -5.04
N ALA A 312 15.77 9.12 -6.09
CA ALA A 312 16.77 8.83 -7.12
C ALA A 312 16.10 8.28 -8.39
N PRO A 313 16.80 8.32 -9.54
CA PRO A 313 16.35 7.61 -10.72
C PRO A 313 16.07 6.13 -10.44
N ASN A 314 15.04 5.60 -11.09
CA ASN A 314 14.57 4.22 -10.94
C ASN A 314 14.09 3.87 -9.51
N ARG A 315 13.80 4.86 -8.68
CA ARG A 315 13.32 4.64 -7.32
C ARG A 315 12.01 5.35 -7.05
N LEU A 316 11.03 4.57 -6.62
CA LEU A 316 9.73 5.02 -6.14
C LEU A 316 9.50 4.45 -4.74
N ASP A 317 8.89 5.22 -3.88
CA ASP A 317 8.46 4.78 -2.55
C ASP A 317 7.02 5.27 -2.33
N LEU A 318 6.11 4.33 -2.15
CA LEU A 318 4.68 4.53 -1.98
C LEU A 318 4.29 4.31 -0.54
N PHE A 319 3.43 5.18 -0.02
CA PHE A 319 2.88 5.11 1.33
C PHE A 319 1.36 5.19 1.30
N VAL A 320 0.72 4.29 2.02
CA VAL A 320 -0.74 4.18 2.09
C VAL A 320 -1.19 3.85 3.51
N ARG A 321 -2.43 4.16 3.84
CA ARG A 321 -3.10 3.72 5.06
C ARG A 321 -3.87 2.43 4.80
N GLY A 322 -3.66 1.41 5.63
CA GLY A 322 -4.41 0.15 5.56
C GLY A 322 -5.76 0.20 6.27
N THR A 323 -6.49 -0.92 6.22
CA THR A 323 -7.78 -1.09 6.93
C THR A 323 -7.65 -1.03 8.46
N ASN A 324 -6.45 -1.30 8.99
CA ASN A 324 -6.11 -1.15 10.40
C ASN A 324 -5.60 0.25 10.79
N ASN A 325 -5.68 1.23 9.87
CA ASN A 325 -5.14 2.58 10.01
C ASN A 325 -3.61 2.69 10.16
N ALA A 326 -2.86 1.60 10.00
CA ALA A 326 -1.41 1.67 9.95
C ALA A 326 -0.91 2.20 8.60
N MET A 327 0.30 2.77 8.60
CA MET A 327 1.00 3.13 7.37
C MET A 327 1.65 1.87 6.78
N PHE A 328 1.58 1.74 5.47
CA PHE A 328 2.21 0.69 4.68
C PHE A 328 3.06 1.29 3.59
N HIS A 329 4.12 0.58 3.24
CA HIS A 329 5.15 1.00 2.32
C HIS A 329 5.38 -0.06 1.23
N LYS A 330 5.50 0.40 -0.01
CA LYS A 330 5.88 -0.38 -1.19
C LYS A 330 6.84 0.44 -2.04
N TRP A 331 7.80 -0.17 -2.70
CA TRP A 331 8.81 0.58 -3.45
C TRP A 331 9.15 -0.08 -4.78
N TRP A 332 9.62 0.70 -5.74
CA TRP A 332 10.26 0.21 -6.96
C TRP A 332 11.76 0.42 -6.86
N ASN A 333 12.58 -0.57 -7.25
CA ASN A 333 14.04 -0.47 -7.19
C ASN A 333 14.74 -0.38 -8.56
N GLY A 334 13.97 -0.16 -9.64
CA GLY A 334 14.48 -0.14 -11.01
C GLY A 334 14.27 -1.45 -11.76
N SER A 335 13.97 -2.52 -11.05
CA SER A 335 13.79 -3.86 -11.62
C SER A 335 12.54 -4.58 -11.10
N ALA A 336 12.16 -4.34 -9.85
CA ALA A 336 11.02 -5.00 -9.23
C ALA A 336 10.36 -4.13 -8.15
N TRP A 337 9.09 -4.42 -7.90
CA TRP A 337 8.32 -3.89 -6.78
C TRP A 337 8.63 -4.64 -5.49
N GLY A 338 9.17 -3.94 -4.49
CA GLY A 338 9.39 -4.38 -3.12
C GLY A 338 8.34 -3.85 -2.11
N PRO A 339 8.25 -4.37 -0.87
CA PRO A 339 8.88 -5.63 -0.49
C PRO A 339 8.26 -6.71 -1.36
N GLY A 340 9.06 -7.59 -1.93
CA GLY A 340 8.60 -8.39 -3.06
C GLY A 340 9.69 -9.28 -3.57
N VAL A 341 10.24 -10.07 -2.65
CA VAL A 341 10.81 -11.35 -3.03
C VAL A 341 9.90 -12.39 -2.40
N ALA A 342 9.10 -13.03 -3.26
CA ALA A 342 9.07 -14.46 -3.09
C ALA A 342 10.52 -14.91 -3.33
N ASN A 343 11.23 -15.29 -2.27
CA ASN A 343 12.55 -15.91 -2.45
C ASN A 343 12.39 -17.27 -3.14
N GLN A 344 11.17 -17.84 -3.10
CA GLN A 344 10.85 -19.19 -3.49
C GLN A 344 9.38 -19.30 -3.95
N THR A 345 9.13 -20.22 -4.88
CA THR A 345 7.81 -20.63 -5.36
C THR A 345 7.43 -21.97 -4.76
N LEU A 346 6.21 -22.08 -4.25
CA LEU A 346 5.60 -23.33 -3.83
C LEU A 346 4.46 -23.68 -4.78
N THR A 347 4.60 -24.75 -5.55
CA THR A 347 3.52 -25.25 -6.41
C THR A 347 2.63 -26.22 -5.64
N VAL A 348 1.34 -25.91 -5.58
CA VAL A 348 0.31 -26.72 -4.91
C VAL A 348 -0.74 -27.17 -5.92
N HIS A 349 -1.01 -28.48 -5.97
CA HIS A 349 -2.10 -29.07 -6.74
C HIS A 349 -3.25 -29.45 -5.82
N ILE A 350 -4.48 -29.14 -6.24
CA ILE A 350 -5.69 -29.48 -5.48
C ILE A 350 -6.40 -30.65 -6.15
N LYS A 351 -6.75 -31.66 -5.37
CA LYS A 351 -7.48 -32.84 -5.81
C LYS A 351 -8.77 -32.93 -5.00
N ILE A 352 -9.93 -32.95 -5.65
CA ILE A 352 -11.23 -32.86 -4.99
C ILE A 352 -11.91 -34.22 -5.06
N LEU A 353 -12.04 -34.89 -3.92
CA LEU A 353 -12.84 -36.11 -3.74
C LEU A 353 -14.23 -35.75 -3.25
N ALA A 354 -14.32 -34.76 -2.36
CA ALA A 354 -15.57 -34.10 -1.99
C ALA A 354 -15.36 -32.58 -2.00
N ASN A 355 -16.37 -31.83 -2.48
CA ASN A 355 -16.32 -30.37 -2.45
C ASN A 355 -16.32 -29.87 -1.01
N PRO A 356 -15.46 -28.92 -0.66
CA PRO A 356 -15.58 -28.17 0.60
C PRO A 356 -16.96 -27.54 0.76
N THR A 357 -17.48 -27.54 1.99
CA THR A 357 -18.85 -27.11 2.31
C THR A 357 -18.89 -25.75 3.01
N ASN A 358 -17.85 -25.41 3.79
CA ASN A 358 -17.80 -24.16 4.56
C ASN A 358 -17.10 -23.01 3.82
N PHE A 359 -16.06 -23.31 3.04
CA PHE A 359 -15.30 -22.35 2.25
C PHE A 359 -14.86 -23.00 0.94
N THR A 360 -14.95 -22.28 -0.17
CA THR A 360 -14.48 -22.76 -1.46
C THR A 360 -12.97 -22.99 -1.45
N VAL A 361 -12.49 -23.86 -2.34
CA VAL A 361 -11.05 -24.09 -2.54
C VAL A 361 -10.34 -22.77 -2.85
N ASP A 362 -10.96 -21.89 -3.63
CA ASP A 362 -10.37 -20.61 -4.06
C ASP A 362 -10.18 -19.65 -2.88
N GLU A 363 -11.15 -19.60 -1.97
CA GLU A 363 -11.04 -18.82 -0.73
C GLU A 363 -9.91 -19.36 0.16
N MET A 364 -9.85 -20.68 0.38
CA MET A 364 -8.80 -21.32 1.19
C MET A 364 -7.40 -21.11 0.57
N PHE A 365 -7.29 -21.26 -0.76
CA PHE A 365 -6.05 -21.07 -1.50
C PHE A 365 -5.60 -19.61 -1.48
N THR A 366 -6.54 -18.67 -1.55
CA THR A 366 -6.28 -17.23 -1.39
C THR A 366 -5.75 -16.92 -0.01
N GLN A 367 -6.33 -17.50 1.06
CA GLN A 367 -5.79 -17.32 2.40
C GLN A 367 -4.37 -17.88 2.52
N MET A 368 -4.09 -19.07 1.97
CA MET A 368 -2.74 -19.64 1.95
C MET A 368 -1.73 -18.73 1.24
N ARG A 369 -2.07 -18.22 0.06
CA ARG A 369 -1.22 -17.25 -0.66
C ARG A 369 -0.91 -16.03 0.20
N ASN A 370 -1.92 -15.47 0.85
CA ASN A 370 -1.75 -14.29 1.69
C ASN A 370 -0.84 -14.55 2.89
N ILE A 371 -1.00 -15.70 3.54
CA ILE A 371 -0.20 -16.07 4.71
C ILE A 371 1.24 -16.39 4.31
N PHE A 372 1.45 -17.16 3.24
CA PHE A 372 2.79 -17.61 2.82
C PHE A 372 3.59 -16.51 2.14
N ALA A 373 2.92 -15.53 1.53
CA ALA A 373 3.56 -14.32 1.05
C ALA A 373 4.27 -13.56 2.19
N VAL A 374 3.79 -13.67 3.45
CA VAL A 374 4.49 -13.11 4.62
C VAL A 374 5.90 -13.70 4.76
N ALA A 375 6.05 -15.00 4.48
CA ALA A 375 7.31 -15.74 4.50
C ALA A 375 8.17 -15.52 3.24
N GLY A 376 7.69 -14.74 2.25
CA GLY A 376 8.36 -14.62 0.96
C GLY A 376 8.26 -15.91 0.14
N ILE A 377 7.13 -16.62 0.20
CA ILE A 377 6.84 -17.78 -0.66
C ILE A 377 5.63 -17.46 -1.53
N GLU A 378 5.81 -17.48 -2.86
CA GLU A 378 4.70 -17.39 -3.80
C GLU A 378 4.04 -18.76 -3.95
N VAL A 379 2.74 -18.84 -3.69
CA VAL A 379 2.01 -20.11 -3.85
C VAL A 379 1.28 -20.16 -5.18
N VAL A 380 1.78 -21.02 -6.07
CA VAL A 380 1.26 -21.22 -7.42
C VAL A 380 0.32 -22.42 -7.43
N ARG A 381 -0.82 -22.29 -8.10
CA ARG A 381 -1.77 -23.38 -8.26
C ARG A 381 -1.40 -24.18 -9.51
N GLY A 382 -0.90 -25.40 -9.33
CA GLY A 382 -0.48 -26.26 -10.43
C GLY A 382 -1.66 -26.82 -11.23
N SER A 383 -2.56 -27.54 -10.55
CA SER A 383 -3.81 -28.01 -11.15
C SER A 383 -4.93 -28.09 -10.11
N THR A 384 -6.18 -28.14 -10.58
CA THR A 384 -7.34 -28.53 -9.76
C THR A 384 -8.13 -29.59 -10.50
N GLU A 385 -8.32 -30.72 -9.86
CA GLU A 385 -8.93 -31.90 -10.48
C GLU A 385 -10.00 -32.49 -9.58
N ILE A 386 -11.14 -32.87 -10.15
CA ILE A 386 -12.20 -33.60 -9.46
C ILE A 386 -11.92 -35.09 -9.63
N LEU A 387 -11.39 -35.73 -8.59
CA LEU A 387 -10.83 -37.08 -8.66
C LEU A 387 -11.88 -38.19 -8.51
N ASN A 388 -12.93 -37.98 -7.73
CA ASN A 388 -13.98 -38.97 -7.52
C ASN A 388 -14.73 -39.33 -8.82
N VAL A 389 -14.84 -38.38 -9.75
CA VAL A 389 -15.45 -38.59 -11.08
C VAL A 389 -14.45 -39.24 -12.04
N ALA A 390 -13.17 -38.85 -11.98
CA ALA A 390 -12.16 -39.33 -12.92
C ALA A 390 -11.67 -40.75 -12.62
N LEU A 391 -11.71 -41.19 -11.36
CA LEU A 391 -11.19 -42.49 -10.90
C LEU A 391 -12.16 -43.15 -9.90
N PRO A 392 -13.15 -43.92 -10.37
CA PRO A 392 -14.13 -44.57 -9.48
C PRO A 392 -13.51 -45.51 -8.45
N ALA A 393 -12.33 -46.07 -8.73
CA ALA A 393 -11.59 -46.96 -7.82
C ALA A 393 -11.12 -46.28 -6.52
N ILE A 394 -11.03 -44.95 -6.48
CA ILE A 394 -10.69 -44.18 -5.27
C ILE A 394 -11.90 -43.52 -4.61
N ALA A 395 -13.12 -43.73 -5.14
CA ALA A 395 -14.36 -43.24 -4.54
C ALA A 395 -14.61 -43.69 -3.09
N PRO A 396 -14.11 -44.86 -2.62
CA PRO A 396 -14.20 -45.22 -1.20
C PRO A 396 -13.37 -44.32 -0.27
N LEU A 397 -12.35 -43.62 -0.79
CA LEU A 397 -11.45 -42.75 -0.02
C LEU A 397 -12.02 -41.33 0.18
N ASN A 398 -13.35 -41.20 0.34
CA ASN A 398 -13.98 -39.92 0.61
C ASN A 398 -13.87 -39.52 2.09
N ASP A 399 -13.83 -40.49 2.99
CA ASP A 399 -13.57 -40.29 4.42
C ASP A 399 -12.23 -40.93 4.73
N ILE A 400 -11.26 -40.12 5.15
CA ILE A 400 -9.87 -40.58 5.29
C ILE A 400 -9.55 -40.86 6.74
N ASP A 401 -9.20 -42.11 7.03
CA ASP A 401 -8.55 -42.50 8.27
C ASP A 401 -7.03 -42.30 8.15
N THR A 402 -6.51 -41.40 8.98
CA THR A 402 -5.09 -41.03 9.02
C THR A 402 -4.33 -41.77 10.12
N ALA A 403 -4.96 -42.74 10.78
CA ALA A 403 -4.43 -43.42 11.96
C ALA A 403 -3.95 -42.39 13.00
N SER A 404 -2.68 -42.42 13.42
CA SER A 404 -2.15 -41.46 14.38
C SER A 404 -1.91 -40.04 13.83
N CYS A 405 -1.99 -39.81 12.52
CA CYS A 405 -1.56 -38.57 11.85
C CYS A 405 -0.15 -38.09 12.27
N THR A 406 0.80 -39.02 12.37
CA THR A 406 2.18 -38.69 12.77
C THR A 406 3.03 -38.37 11.55
N ARG A 407 3.76 -37.23 11.57
CA ARG A 407 4.67 -36.83 10.49
C ARG A 407 5.61 -37.98 10.10
N GLY A 408 5.62 -38.32 8.80
CA GLY A 408 6.46 -39.38 8.23
C GLY A 408 5.88 -40.79 8.33
N ASN A 409 4.73 -40.96 8.98
CA ASN A 409 4.03 -42.24 9.14
C ASN A 409 2.60 -42.15 8.56
N PRO A 410 2.44 -42.12 7.22
CA PRO A 410 1.12 -42.01 6.59
C PRO A 410 0.32 -43.31 6.74
N SER A 411 -1.00 -43.19 6.84
CA SER A 411 -1.91 -44.35 6.82
C SER A 411 -1.95 -45.04 5.45
N ALA A 412 -2.51 -46.24 5.39
CA ALA A 412 -2.73 -46.96 4.14
C ALA A 412 -3.57 -46.15 3.12
N GLU A 413 -4.54 -45.38 3.61
CA GLU A 413 -5.40 -44.54 2.79
C GLU A 413 -4.65 -43.30 2.26
N GLN A 414 -3.82 -42.66 3.09
CA GLN A 414 -2.95 -41.58 2.64
C GLN A 414 -1.93 -42.08 1.60
N ILE A 415 -1.38 -43.28 1.77
CA ILE A 415 -0.51 -43.93 0.78
C ILE A 415 -1.29 -44.16 -0.53
N ALA A 416 -2.51 -44.69 -0.46
CA ALA A 416 -3.35 -44.91 -1.65
C ALA A 416 -3.68 -43.61 -2.39
N LEU A 417 -4.03 -42.54 -1.67
CA LEU A 417 -4.23 -41.21 -2.26
C LEU A 417 -2.97 -40.68 -2.92
N SER A 418 -1.82 -40.81 -2.26
CA SER A 418 -0.53 -40.32 -2.77
C SER A 418 -0.13 -40.93 -4.12
N ASN A 419 -0.70 -42.08 -4.50
CA ASN A 419 -0.48 -42.68 -5.81
C ASN A 419 -1.18 -41.92 -6.94
N ASN A 420 -2.19 -41.11 -6.63
CA ASN A 420 -3.04 -40.38 -7.57
C ASN A 420 -2.71 -38.89 -7.60
N ARG A 421 -1.44 -38.56 -7.86
CA ARG A 421 -0.94 -37.17 -7.89
C ARG A 421 -1.16 -36.46 -9.22
N ASN A 422 -1.39 -37.21 -10.30
CA ASN A 422 -1.68 -36.76 -11.66
C ASN A 422 -0.74 -35.64 -12.14
N ASN A 423 0.44 -36.01 -12.65
CA ASN A 423 1.46 -35.12 -13.24
C ASN A 423 2.05 -34.06 -12.29
N ALA A 424 1.71 -34.04 -11.00
CA ALA A 424 2.40 -33.20 -10.03
C ALA A 424 3.83 -33.71 -9.82
N ALA A 425 4.82 -32.81 -9.96
CA ALA A 425 6.23 -33.14 -9.76
C ALA A 425 6.52 -33.60 -8.33
N ALA A 426 7.69 -34.21 -8.11
CA ALA A 426 8.08 -34.75 -6.82
C ALA A 426 8.18 -33.66 -5.72
N ASN A 427 8.59 -32.45 -6.09
CA ASN A 427 8.69 -31.29 -5.19
C ASN A 427 7.39 -30.46 -5.10
N HIS A 428 6.31 -30.83 -5.79
CA HIS A 428 5.03 -30.12 -5.69
C HIS A 428 4.18 -30.70 -4.56
N VAL A 429 3.50 -29.86 -3.79
CA VAL A 429 2.57 -30.32 -2.75
C VAL A 429 1.23 -30.67 -3.39
N VAL A 430 0.63 -31.80 -2.99
CA VAL A 430 -0.71 -32.20 -3.44
C VAL A 430 -1.67 -32.22 -2.26
N VAL A 431 -2.74 -31.44 -2.32
CA VAL A 431 -3.76 -31.40 -1.26
C VAL A 431 -5.03 -32.08 -1.75
N TYR A 432 -5.49 -33.07 -0.99
CA TYR A 432 -6.73 -33.81 -1.26
C TYR A 432 -7.86 -33.25 -0.38
N MET A 433 -8.93 -32.78 -1.02
CA MET A 433 -10.16 -32.34 -0.36
C MET A 433 -11.06 -33.56 -0.18
N CYS A 434 -11.30 -33.95 1.07
CA CYS A 434 -12.03 -35.15 1.48
C CYS A 434 -13.33 -34.76 2.17
N ARG A 435 -14.31 -35.65 2.22
CA ARG A 435 -15.56 -35.41 2.96
C ARG A 435 -15.27 -35.26 4.45
N SER A 436 -14.53 -36.20 5.03
CA SER A 436 -14.08 -36.14 6.42
C SER A 436 -12.65 -36.69 6.57
N VAL A 437 -12.00 -36.34 7.68
CA VAL A 437 -10.68 -36.84 8.08
C VAL A 437 -10.77 -37.28 9.55
N SER A 438 -10.33 -38.50 9.85
CA SER A 438 -10.28 -39.06 11.21
C SER A 438 -8.89 -39.58 11.57
N SER A 439 -8.69 -39.79 12.85
CA SER A 439 -7.50 -40.36 13.46
C SER A 439 -7.88 -41.29 14.61
N ASP A 440 -6.90 -42.00 15.16
CA ASP A 440 -7.05 -42.81 16.38
C ASP A 440 -7.57 -42.00 17.58
N SER A 441 -7.41 -40.66 17.54
CA SER A 441 -7.83 -39.72 18.57
C SER A 441 -9.15 -38.99 18.24
N GLY A 442 -9.81 -39.35 17.13
CA GLY A 442 -11.08 -38.76 16.70
C GLY A 442 -10.97 -37.92 15.42
N SER A 443 -11.95 -37.02 15.24
CA SER A 443 -12.10 -36.23 14.00
C SER A 443 -11.04 -35.15 13.89
N LEU A 444 -10.49 -34.97 12.67
CA LEU A 444 -9.52 -33.93 12.34
C LEU A 444 -10.05 -33.02 11.23
N ASN A 445 -9.54 -31.79 11.18
CA ASN A 445 -9.79 -30.88 10.06
C ASN A 445 -8.86 -31.14 8.87
N GLY A 446 -7.72 -31.78 9.12
CA GLY A 446 -6.72 -32.11 8.12
C GLY A 446 -5.58 -32.94 8.71
N CYS A 447 -4.73 -33.45 7.83
CA CYS A 447 -3.51 -34.14 8.21
C CYS A 447 -2.45 -34.04 7.10
N ALA A 448 -1.22 -33.73 7.50
CA ALA A 448 -0.06 -33.57 6.61
C ALA A 448 0.99 -34.68 6.78
N SER A 449 0.56 -35.91 7.05
CA SER A 449 1.45 -37.08 6.97
C SER A 449 1.47 -37.64 5.55
N PHE A 450 2.67 -37.89 5.02
CA PHE A 450 2.85 -38.28 3.63
C PHE A 450 4.05 -39.22 3.43
N PRO A 451 4.04 -40.06 2.37
CA PRO A 451 5.18 -40.91 2.03
C PRO A 451 6.39 -40.10 1.55
N THR A 452 7.59 -40.63 1.75
CA THR A 452 8.84 -40.02 1.27
C THR A 452 8.74 -39.59 -0.21
N ASN A 453 9.18 -38.37 -0.53
CA ASN A 453 9.14 -37.76 -1.86
C ASN A 453 7.72 -37.60 -2.48
N ARG A 454 6.66 -37.69 -1.67
CA ARG A 454 5.28 -37.45 -2.12
C ARG A 454 4.58 -36.45 -1.19
N PRO A 455 5.07 -35.21 -1.07
CA PRO A 455 4.50 -34.22 -0.17
C PRO A 455 3.01 -34.01 -0.45
N MET A 456 2.19 -34.26 0.57
CA MET A 456 0.75 -34.14 0.48
C MET A 456 0.10 -33.80 1.82
N ALA A 457 -1.13 -33.33 1.73
CA ALA A 457 -2.03 -33.20 2.87
C ALA A 457 -3.45 -33.62 2.48
N VAL A 458 -4.23 -34.03 3.48
CA VAL A 458 -5.68 -34.23 3.36
C VAL A 458 -6.39 -33.15 4.16
N VAL A 459 -7.50 -32.61 3.65
CA VAL A 459 -8.27 -31.55 4.29
C VAL A 459 -9.75 -31.90 4.22
N ALA A 460 -10.44 -31.83 5.36
CA ALA A 460 -11.86 -32.15 5.46
C ALA A 460 -12.73 -31.06 4.82
N SER A 461 -13.88 -31.45 4.27
CA SER A 461 -14.77 -30.55 3.53
C SER A 461 -15.34 -29.41 4.40
N TYR A 462 -15.51 -29.68 5.69
CA TYR A 462 -16.00 -28.74 6.69
C TYR A 462 -14.88 -27.94 7.35
N ALA A 463 -13.65 -27.99 6.86
CA ALA A 463 -12.53 -27.27 7.46
C ALA A 463 -12.65 -25.75 7.35
N SER A 464 -11.90 -25.02 8.19
CA SER A 464 -11.88 -23.56 8.15
C SER A 464 -11.11 -23.02 6.94
N ARG A 465 -11.31 -21.72 6.63
CA ARG A 465 -10.58 -21.03 5.56
C ARG A 465 -9.05 -21.06 5.68
N TYR A 466 -8.50 -21.38 6.85
CA TYR A 466 -7.06 -21.40 7.12
C TYR A 466 -6.46 -22.82 7.17
N THR A 467 -7.29 -23.87 7.21
CA THR A 467 -6.80 -25.25 7.37
C THR A 467 -5.91 -25.69 6.22
N LEU A 468 -6.23 -25.31 4.99
CA LEU A 468 -5.38 -25.63 3.84
C LEU A 468 -3.96 -25.09 4.05
N ALA A 469 -3.83 -23.82 4.42
CA ALA A 469 -2.53 -23.20 4.71
C ALA A 469 -1.82 -23.88 5.90
N HIS A 470 -2.56 -24.26 6.93
CA HIS A 470 -2.04 -24.94 8.12
C HIS A 470 -1.41 -26.29 7.77
N GLU A 471 -2.13 -27.14 7.03
CA GLU A 471 -1.62 -28.45 6.63
C GLU A 471 -0.43 -28.34 5.68
N VAL A 472 -0.49 -27.41 4.72
CA VAL A 472 0.67 -27.13 3.86
C VAL A 472 1.85 -26.60 4.68
N GLY A 473 1.60 -25.84 5.76
CA GLY A 473 2.62 -25.41 6.72
C GLY A 473 3.33 -26.60 7.37
N HIS A 474 2.59 -27.64 7.77
CA HIS A 474 3.18 -28.89 8.26
C HIS A 474 4.00 -29.61 7.19
N VAL A 475 3.56 -29.60 5.92
CA VAL A 475 4.34 -30.17 4.80
C VAL A 475 5.67 -29.43 4.62
N LEU A 476 5.71 -28.13 4.88
CA LEU A 476 6.93 -27.31 4.88
C LEU A 476 7.75 -27.40 6.18
N GLY A 477 7.36 -28.26 7.12
CA GLY A 477 8.15 -28.53 8.32
C GLY A 477 7.67 -27.85 9.60
N LEU A 478 6.64 -27.00 9.56
CA LEU A 478 6.13 -26.31 10.74
C LEU A 478 5.50 -27.26 11.76
N SER A 479 5.58 -26.92 13.04
CA SER A 479 5.00 -27.68 14.15
C SER A 479 3.93 -26.87 14.86
N HIS A 480 3.02 -27.54 15.57
CA HIS A 480 1.98 -26.84 16.33
C HIS A 480 2.56 -25.94 17.42
N VAL A 481 1.83 -24.88 17.72
CA VAL A 481 2.14 -23.93 18.78
C VAL A 481 0.91 -23.64 19.64
N ASN A 482 1.12 -23.23 20.88
CA ASN A 482 0.04 -22.82 21.77
C ASN A 482 -0.19 -21.30 21.67
N ASP A 483 -0.65 -20.84 20.51
CA ASP A 483 -0.95 -19.44 20.23
C ASP A 483 -2.00 -19.33 19.12
N ASN A 484 -3.18 -18.80 19.46
CA ASN A 484 -4.31 -18.65 18.55
C ASN A 484 -4.16 -17.49 17.56
N ASN A 485 -3.15 -16.65 17.70
CA ASN A 485 -2.85 -15.64 16.68
C ASN A 485 -2.03 -16.22 15.51
N ARG A 486 -1.47 -17.42 15.65
CA ARG A 486 -0.54 -18.02 14.70
C ARG A 486 -1.19 -19.10 13.86
N LEU A 487 -0.66 -19.29 12.64
CA LEU A 487 -1.20 -20.28 11.69
C LEU A 487 -1.23 -21.69 12.30
N MET A 488 -0.15 -22.07 12.99
CA MET A 488 0.05 -23.41 13.52
C MET A 488 -0.58 -23.63 14.90
N THR A 489 -1.67 -22.92 15.23
CA THR A 489 -2.35 -23.10 16.52
C THR A 489 -2.76 -24.56 16.77
N SER A 490 -2.46 -25.06 17.97
CA SER A 490 -2.85 -26.38 18.46
C SER A 490 -4.34 -26.49 18.82
N ASN A 491 -5.03 -25.36 18.99
CA ASN A 491 -6.46 -25.34 19.32
C ASN A 491 -7.36 -25.47 18.08
N GLY A 492 -6.79 -25.67 16.89
CA GLY A 492 -7.51 -25.75 15.63
C GLY A 492 -7.78 -24.39 14.99
N THR A 493 -7.76 -24.36 13.66
CA THR A 493 -7.77 -23.14 12.83
C THR A 493 -9.06 -22.32 12.89
N TYR A 494 -10.16 -22.89 13.40
CA TYR A 494 -11.39 -22.14 13.69
C TYR A 494 -11.23 -21.14 14.85
N ASN A 495 -10.27 -21.42 15.74
CA ASN A 495 -10.02 -20.60 16.92
C ASN A 495 -8.94 -19.52 16.67
N ILE A 496 -8.60 -19.25 15.40
CA ILE A 496 -7.65 -18.19 15.07
C ILE A 496 -8.25 -16.83 15.45
N THR A 497 -7.53 -16.09 16.31
CA THR A 497 -7.98 -14.81 16.88
C THR A 497 -7.42 -13.58 16.15
N ASN A 498 -6.37 -13.75 15.33
CA ASN A 498 -5.78 -12.70 14.52
C ASN A 498 -5.87 -13.07 13.04
N PRO A 499 -6.94 -12.71 12.31
CA PRO A 499 -7.06 -12.98 10.88
C PRO A 499 -6.46 -11.85 10.02
N PRO A 500 -5.57 -12.13 9.03
CA PRO A 500 -4.97 -13.44 8.74
C PRO A 500 -3.95 -13.85 9.82
N PRO A 501 -3.81 -15.15 10.12
CA PRO A 501 -2.91 -15.64 11.16
C PRO A 501 -1.45 -15.31 10.89
N ASP A 502 -0.70 -15.09 11.96
CA ASP A 502 0.72 -14.74 11.91
C ASP A 502 1.62 -15.93 11.57
N LEU A 503 2.75 -15.62 10.92
CA LEU A 503 3.96 -16.43 10.87
C LEU A 503 5.11 -15.67 11.53
N VAL A 504 5.80 -16.28 12.49
CA VAL A 504 6.97 -15.67 13.15
C VAL A 504 8.26 -15.99 12.40
N ALA A 505 9.32 -15.22 12.66
CA ALA A 505 10.60 -15.35 11.97
C ALA A 505 11.15 -16.79 11.92
N SER A 506 11.06 -17.55 13.02
CA SER A 506 11.53 -18.94 13.05
C SER A 506 10.72 -19.87 12.15
N GLU A 507 9.39 -19.67 12.05
CA GLU A 507 8.54 -20.43 11.13
C GLU A 507 8.86 -20.08 9.68
N VAL A 508 9.05 -18.79 9.39
CA VAL A 508 9.48 -18.32 8.06
C VAL A 508 10.82 -18.96 7.68
N THR A 509 11.81 -18.99 8.58
CA THR A 509 13.08 -19.67 8.34
C THR A 509 12.91 -21.15 8.06
N THR A 510 12.05 -21.85 8.80
CA THR A 510 11.74 -23.27 8.55
C THR A 510 11.12 -23.48 7.17
N MET A 511 10.11 -22.67 6.81
CA MET A 511 9.45 -22.77 5.51
C MET A 511 10.43 -22.53 4.37
N LEU A 512 11.27 -21.49 4.47
CA LEU A 512 12.27 -21.17 3.44
C LEU A 512 13.43 -22.19 3.35
N ALA A 513 13.66 -22.99 4.40
CA ALA A 513 14.63 -24.08 4.36
C ALA A 513 14.08 -25.35 3.70
N SER A 514 12.77 -25.41 3.43
CA SER A 514 12.15 -26.54 2.74
C SER A 514 12.63 -26.64 1.30
N ASN A 515 12.89 -27.85 0.81
CA ASN A 515 13.21 -28.10 -0.60
C ASN A 515 11.99 -28.05 -1.53
N LEU A 516 10.79 -27.79 -0.98
CA LEU A 516 9.53 -27.73 -1.72
C LEU A 516 9.18 -26.30 -2.17
N SER A 517 9.72 -25.29 -1.50
CA SER A 517 9.65 -23.90 -1.92
C SER A 517 10.99 -23.55 -2.58
N VAL A 518 10.98 -23.31 -3.89
CA VAL A 518 12.19 -23.18 -4.73
C VAL A 518 12.24 -21.95 -5.60
#